data_AF-A0A948MJ08-F1
#
_entry.id   AF-A0A948MJ08-F1
#
_cell.length_a   1.000
_cell.length_b   1.000
_cell.length_c   1.000
_cell.angle_alpha   90.00
_cell.angle_beta   90.00
_cell.angle_gamma   90.00
#
_symmetry.space_group_name_H-M   'P 1'
#
loop_
_entity.id
_entity.type
_entity.pdbx_description
1 polymer ?
#
loop_
_entity_poly.entity_id
_entity_poly.type
_entity_poly.pdbx_seq_one_letter_code
_entity_poly.pdbx_strand_id
1 'polypeptide(L)'
;MSKEVKRYSYGYVDDGNGNRYLGLIEKPDGNLVKHEDYESLLAERDALLGERDRPTRASADVLAERRRQVEREGWTPAHDDLYDAAELPRAAASYVLNGANEVPPCIWPFHSKWWKPRDGRANYVRAAALLLAEIERIDRAALQGAQP
;
A
#
# COMPACT_ATOMS: atom_id res chain seq x y z
N MET A 1 19.26 14.42 13.17
CA MET A 1 18.72 15.72 13.62
C MET A 1 18.00 16.35 12.43
N SER A 2 16.67 16.48 12.49
CA SER A 2 15.91 17.17 11.43
C SER A 2 16.24 18.66 11.50
N LYS A 3 16.63 19.27 10.37
CA LYS A 3 16.86 20.72 10.31
C LYS A 3 15.52 21.45 10.28
N GLU A 4 15.37 22.44 11.14
CA GLU A 4 14.16 23.24 11.29
C GLU A 4 14.05 24.30 10.17
N VAL A 5 12.84 24.55 9.69
CA VAL A 5 12.55 25.56 8.65
C VAL A 5 12.58 26.95 9.28
N LYS A 6 13.36 27.88 8.70
CA LYS A 6 13.47 29.27 9.20
C LYS A 6 12.78 30.24 8.24
N ARG A 7 11.94 31.12 8.80
CA ARG A 7 11.25 32.18 8.05
C ARG A 7 11.88 33.53 8.38
N TYR A 8 12.29 34.26 7.36
CA TYR A 8 12.87 35.59 7.46
C TYR A 8 11.83 36.59 6.98
N SER A 9 11.37 37.47 7.87
CA SER A 9 10.28 38.43 7.62
C SER A 9 10.75 39.80 7.16
N TYR A 10 12.04 40.13 7.28
CA TYR A 10 12.60 41.44 6.94
C TYR A 10 13.98 41.31 6.29
N GLY A 11 14.12 41.89 5.10
CA GLY A 11 15.36 41.92 4.33
C GLY A 11 15.09 41.68 2.83
N TYR A 12 15.81 42.41 1.99
CA TYR A 12 15.84 42.18 0.54
C TYR A 12 17.13 41.44 0.22
N VAL A 13 17.05 40.35 -0.53
CA VAL A 13 18.22 39.73 -1.18
C VAL A 13 18.15 40.11 -2.64
N ASP A 14 19.23 40.71 -3.14
CA ASP A 14 19.44 40.94 -4.56
C ASP A 14 20.01 39.65 -5.14
N ASP A 15 19.31 39.07 -6.10
CA ASP A 15 19.78 37.86 -6.81
C ASP A 15 20.89 38.16 -7.83
N GLY A 16 21.38 39.41 -7.88
CA GLY A 16 22.37 39.86 -8.86
C GLY A 16 21.75 40.21 -10.22
N ASN A 17 20.44 39.94 -10.40
CA ASN A 17 19.66 40.28 -11.57
C ASN A 17 18.68 41.45 -11.31
N GLY A 18 18.78 42.11 -10.14
CA GLY A 18 17.98 43.29 -9.80
C GLY A 18 16.61 43.00 -9.21
N ASN A 19 16.29 41.73 -8.88
CA ASN A 19 15.04 41.41 -8.20
C ASN A 19 15.20 41.57 -6.68
N ARG A 20 14.18 42.15 -6.03
CA ARG A 20 14.14 42.38 -4.59
C ARG A 20 12.96 41.63 -3.99
N TYR A 21 13.25 40.63 -3.15
CA TYR A 21 12.21 39.77 -2.56
C TYR A 21 11.90 40.18 -1.11
N LEU A 22 10.61 40.25 -0.78
CA LEU A 22 10.13 40.51 0.57
C LEU A 22 9.79 39.17 1.24
N GLY A 23 10.70 38.70 2.10
CA GLY A 23 10.53 37.48 2.88
C GLY A 23 11.03 36.22 2.19
N LEU A 24 11.94 35.51 2.87
CA LEU A 24 12.54 34.26 2.41
C LEU A 24 12.32 33.16 3.45
N ILE A 25 12.26 31.92 2.98
CA ILE A 25 12.23 30.71 3.80
C ILE A 25 13.46 29.88 3.46
N GLU A 26 14.23 29.53 4.48
CA GLU A 26 15.33 28.56 4.36
C GLU A 26 14.80 27.15 4.60
N LYS A 27 14.92 26.33 3.56
CA LYS A 27 14.55 24.92 3.57
C LYS A 27 15.57 24.08 4.36
N PRO A 28 15.21 22.85 4.78
CA PRO A 28 16.13 21.96 5.51
C PRO A 28 17.42 21.61 4.76
N ASP A 29 17.40 21.69 3.42
CA ASP A 29 18.56 21.47 2.54
C ASP A 29 19.48 22.69 2.43
N GLY A 30 19.11 23.83 3.03
CA GLY A 30 19.85 25.10 2.99
C GLY A 30 19.48 26.00 1.83
N ASN A 31 18.55 25.59 0.96
CA ASN A 31 18.09 26.42 -0.16
C ASN A 31 17.10 27.48 0.32
N LEU A 32 17.22 28.70 -0.21
CA LEU A 32 16.30 29.80 0.04
C LEU A 32 15.18 29.83 -1.01
N VAL A 33 13.94 30.03 -0.57
CA VAL A 33 12.78 30.23 -1.45
C VAL A 33 11.97 31.43 -0.97
N LYS A 34 11.32 32.14 -1.91
CA LYS A 34 10.39 33.22 -1.57
C LYS A 34 9.24 32.69 -0.75
N HIS A 35 8.81 33.47 0.23
CA HIS A 35 7.70 33.07 1.07
C HIS A 35 6.42 32.76 0.27
N GLU A 36 6.10 33.56 -0.75
CA GLU A 36 4.91 33.39 -1.61
C GLU A 36 4.92 32.09 -2.45
N ASP A 37 6.11 31.59 -2.79
CA ASP A 37 6.27 30.38 -3.59
C ASP A 37 6.24 29.10 -2.73
N TYR A 38 6.47 29.22 -1.42
CA TYR A 38 6.71 28.06 -0.55
C TYR A 38 5.50 27.12 -0.45
N GLU A 39 4.30 27.67 -0.26
CA GLU A 39 3.06 26.87 -0.18
C GLU A 39 2.79 26.13 -1.50
N SER A 40 3.02 26.77 -2.65
CA SER A 40 2.91 26.12 -3.97
C SER A 40 3.90 24.97 -4.14
N LEU A 41 5.16 25.16 -3.71
CA LEU A 41 6.17 24.10 -3.77
C LEU A 41 5.85 22.93 -2.82
N LEU A 42 5.27 23.21 -1.64
CA LEU A 42 4.79 22.15 -0.75
C LEU A 42 3.64 21.37 -1.40
N ALA A 43 2.68 22.06 -2.01
CA ALA A 43 1.58 21.43 -2.71
C ALA A 43 2.06 20.57 -3.90
N GLU A 44 3.04 21.04 -4.67
CA GLU A 44 3.65 20.28 -5.77
C GLU A 44 4.40 19.04 -5.24
N ARG A 45 5.18 19.18 -4.17
CA ARG A 45 5.83 18.04 -3.50
C ARG A 45 4.79 17.02 -3.06
N ASP A 46 3.73 17.44 -2.39
CA ASP A 46 2.70 16.55 -1.86
C ASP A 46 1.92 15.87 -2.99
N ALA A 47 1.69 16.57 -4.10
CA ALA A 47 1.14 15.98 -5.32
C ALA A 47 2.08 14.91 -5.91
N LEU A 48 3.39 15.20 -6.00
CA LEU A 48 4.39 14.25 -6.51
C LEU A 48 4.59 13.04 -5.61
N LEU A 49 4.62 13.24 -4.28
CA LEU A 49 4.67 12.15 -3.30
C LEU A 49 3.39 11.34 -3.38
N GLY A 50 2.23 12.00 -3.43
CA GLY A 50 0.94 11.35 -3.63
C GLY A 50 0.91 10.52 -4.92
N GLU A 51 1.49 11.01 -6.01
CA GLU A 51 1.57 10.30 -7.29
C GLU A 51 2.54 9.11 -7.26
N ARG A 52 3.68 9.23 -6.55
CA ARG A 52 4.61 8.13 -6.31
C ARG A 52 3.99 7.02 -5.44
N ASP A 53 3.16 7.41 -4.49
CA ASP A 53 2.51 6.48 -3.55
C ASP A 53 1.15 5.98 -4.07
N ARG A 54 0.74 6.35 -5.29
CA ARG A 54 -0.49 5.82 -5.88
C ARG A 54 -0.33 4.32 -6.11
N PRO A 55 -1.27 3.49 -5.60
CA PRO A 55 -1.23 2.07 -5.88
C PRO A 55 -1.35 1.85 -7.39
N THR A 56 -0.45 1.04 -7.93
CA THR A 56 -0.62 0.53 -9.29
C THR A 56 -1.98 -0.18 -9.42
N ARG A 57 -2.51 -0.27 -10.64
CA ARG A 57 -3.74 -1.02 -10.91
C ARG A 57 -3.67 -2.46 -10.35
N ALA A 58 -2.51 -3.11 -10.43
CA ALA A 58 -2.33 -4.47 -9.91
C ALA A 58 -2.49 -4.50 -8.37
N SER A 59 -1.79 -3.62 -7.65
CA SER A 59 -1.93 -3.54 -6.19
C SER A 59 -3.34 -3.12 -5.75
N ALA A 60 -3.99 -2.21 -6.46
CA ALA A 60 -5.36 -1.79 -6.18
C ALA A 60 -6.36 -2.95 -6.36
N ASP A 61 -6.19 -3.77 -7.41
CA ASP A 61 -7.05 -4.93 -7.67
C ASP A 61 -6.88 -6.01 -6.59
N VAL A 62 -5.67 -6.23 -6.08
CA VAL A 62 -5.42 -7.18 -4.96
C VAL A 62 -6.13 -6.72 -3.69
N LEU A 63 -6.03 -5.43 -3.34
CA LEU A 63 -6.73 -4.86 -2.19
C LEU A 63 -8.25 -4.93 -2.36
N ALA A 64 -8.75 -4.68 -3.57
CA ALA A 64 -10.18 -4.80 -3.88
C ALA A 64 -10.67 -6.25 -3.76
N GLU A 65 -9.91 -7.23 -4.24
CA GLU A 65 -10.28 -8.64 -4.10
C GLU A 65 -10.24 -9.10 -2.64
N ARG A 66 -9.23 -8.68 -1.86
CA ARG A 66 -9.19 -8.97 -0.41
C ARG A 66 -10.42 -8.43 0.30
N ARG A 67 -10.81 -7.17 0.03
CA ARG A 67 -12.05 -6.58 0.55
C ARG A 67 -13.28 -7.37 0.14
N ARG A 68 -13.37 -7.75 -1.14
CA ARG A 68 -14.48 -8.56 -1.67
C ARG A 68 -14.57 -9.93 -1.00
N GLN A 69 -13.47 -10.60 -0.70
CA GLN A 69 -13.45 -11.87 0.04
C GLN A 69 -14.04 -11.71 1.45
N VAL A 70 -13.63 -10.65 2.15
CA VAL A 70 -14.18 -10.32 3.49
C VAL A 70 -15.68 -10.00 3.40
N GLU A 71 -16.08 -9.08 2.54
CA GLU A 71 -17.45 -8.54 2.48
C GLU A 71 -18.47 -9.50 1.86
N ARG A 72 -18.06 -10.29 0.86
CA ARG A 72 -18.98 -11.15 0.10
C ARG A 72 -18.95 -12.60 0.54
N GLU A 73 -17.78 -13.10 0.93
CA GLU A 73 -17.61 -14.52 1.29
C GLU A 73 -17.53 -14.72 2.81
N GLY A 74 -17.39 -13.64 3.59
CA GLY A 74 -17.27 -13.72 5.05
C GLY A 74 -15.91 -14.23 5.53
N TRP A 75 -14.89 -14.24 4.66
CA TRP A 75 -13.52 -14.65 5.00
C TRP A 75 -12.81 -13.54 5.76
N THR A 76 -13.25 -13.32 6.99
CA THR A 76 -12.77 -12.25 7.87
C THR A 76 -11.36 -12.53 8.40
N PRO A 77 -10.61 -11.50 8.83
CA PRO A 77 -9.33 -11.69 9.53
C PRO A 77 -9.42 -12.69 10.70
N ALA A 78 -10.49 -12.62 11.51
CA ALA A 78 -10.69 -13.53 12.63
C ALA A 78 -10.97 -14.98 12.18
N HIS A 79 -11.59 -15.18 11.02
CA HIS A 79 -11.75 -16.50 10.42
C HIS A 79 -10.42 -17.03 9.88
N ASP A 80 -9.62 -16.16 9.27
CA ASP A 80 -8.28 -16.51 8.76
C ASP A 80 -7.34 -16.92 9.91
N ASP A 81 -7.49 -16.33 11.09
CA ASP A 81 -6.75 -16.68 12.32
C ASP A 81 -7.03 -18.11 12.82
N LEU A 82 -8.10 -18.76 12.34
CA LEU A 82 -8.39 -20.17 12.67
C LEU A 82 -7.53 -21.17 11.90
N TYR A 83 -6.73 -20.71 10.93
CA TYR A 83 -5.89 -21.55 10.10
C TYR A 83 -4.45 -21.64 10.63
N ASP A 84 -3.93 -22.87 10.73
CA ASP A 84 -2.61 -23.20 11.25
C ASP A 84 -1.80 -24.19 10.38
N ALA A 85 -2.39 -24.72 9.30
CA ALA A 85 -1.79 -25.71 8.41
C ALA A 85 -1.65 -25.21 6.96
N ALA A 86 -1.24 -23.94 6.82
CA ALA A 86 -0.95 -23.28 5.55
C ALA A 86 -2.11 -23.31 4.54
N GLU A 87 -3.36 -23.26 5.00
CA GLU A 87 -4.55 -23.22 4.16
C GLU A 87 -4.50 -22.07 3.17
N LEU A 88 -4.28 -20.83 3.62
CA LEU A 88 -4.28 -19.65 2.75
C LEU A 88 -3.16 -19.72 1.67
N PRO A 89 -1.90 -20.06 1.99
CA PRO A 89 -0.89 -20.35 0.97
C PRO A 89 -1.25 -21.47 0.00
N ARG A 90 -1.81 -22.58 0.48
CA ARG A 90 -2.23 -23.70 -0.38
C ARG A 90 -3.35 -23.29 -1.34
N ALA A 91 -4.33 -22.53 -0.86
CA ALA A 91 -5.38 -21.96 -1.70
C ALA A 91 -4.83 -21.00 -2.75
N ALA A 92 -3.86 -20.15 -2.39
CA ALA A 92 -3.19 -19.28 -3.34
C ALA A 92 -2.43 -20.07 -4.42
N ALA A 93 -1.66 -21.08 -4.03
CA ALA A 93 -0.94 -21.97 -4.94
C ALA A 93 -1.88 -22.70 -5.91
N SER A 94 -3.07 -23.12 -5.47
CA SER A 94 -4.08 -23.70 -6.34
C SER A 94 -4.50 -22.76 -7.47
N TYR A 95 -4.75 -21.48 -7.17
CA TYR A 95 -5.09 -20.50 -8.20
C TYR A 95 -3.94 -20.23 -9.17
N VAL A 96 -2.69 -20.20 -8.68
CA VAL A 96 -1.50 -20.00 -9.53
C VAL A 96 -1.27 -21.18 -10.47
N LEU A 97 -1.31 -22.41 -9.94
CA LEU A 97 -0.88 -23.61 -10.67
C LEU A 97 -2.00 -24.29 -11.45
N ASN A 98 -3.26 -24.13 -11.02
CA ASN A 98 -4.40 -24.89 -11.53
C ASN A 98 -5.60 -24.02 -11.90
N GLY A 99 -5.42 -22.69 -11.96
CA GLY A 99 -6.52 -21.75 -12.19
C GLY A 99 -7.27 -21.90 -13.53
N ALA A 100 -6.74 -22.69 -14.47
CA ALA A 100 -7.44 -23.04 -15.72
C ALA A 100 -8.37 -24.26 -15.59
N ASN A 101 -8.29 -25.01 -14.48
CA ASN A 101 -9.05 -26.24 -14.27
C ASN A 101 -10.32 -25.97 -13.45
N GLU A 102 -11.47 -26.47 -13.91
CA GLU A 102 -12.75 -26.35 -13.19
C GLU A 102 -12.79 -27.16 -11.89
N VAL A 103 -12.01 -28.23 -11.83
CA VAL A 103 -11.90 -29.09 -10.64
C VAL A 103 -10.79 -28.56 -9.74
N PRO A 104 -11.03 -28.38 -8.42
CA PRO A 104 -9.98 -27.95 -7.51
C PRO A 104 -8.86 -29.00 -7.45
N PRO A 105 -7.58 -28.59 -7.45
CA PRO A 105 -6.49 -29.52 -7.26
C PRO A 105 -6.51 -30.11 -5.84
N CYS A 106 -5.83 -31.25 -5.62
CA CYS A 106 -5.77 -31.91 -4.31
C CYS A 106 -5.20 -31.04 -3.18
N ILE A 107 -4.37 -30.05 -3.53
CA ILE A 107 -3.79 -29.10 -2.57
C ILE A 107 -4.78 -28.04 -2.11
N TRP A 108 -5.93 -27.87 -2.78
CA TRP A 108 -6.97 -26.92 -2.39
C TRP A 108 -7.54 -27.31 -1.00
N PRO A 109 -7.43 -26.43 0.00
CA PRO A 109 -7.74 -26.77 1.40
C PRO A 109 -9.24 -26.72 1.72
N PHE A 110 -10.04 -26.05 0.91
CA PHE A 110 -11.42 -25.72 1.25
C PHE A 110 -12.42 -26.60 0.51
N HIS A 111 -13.67 -26.53 0.93
CA HIS A 111 -14.76 -27.20 0.22
C HIS A 111 -14.77 -26.78 -1.27
N SER A 112 -15.00 -27.75 -2.17
CA SER A 112 -14.95 -27.56 -3.63
C SER A 112 -15.86 -26.43 -4.14
N LYS A 113 -17.01 -26.21 -3.51
CA LYS A 113 -17.92 -25.07 -3.81
C LYS A 113 -17.25 -23.67 -3.77
N TRP A 114 -16.14 -23.54 -3.05
CA TRP A 114 -15.37 -22.29 -2.95
C TRP A 114 -14.28 -22.17 -4.02
N TRP A 115 -14.02 -23.24 -4.75
CA TRP A 115 -13.19 -23.21 -5.95
C TRP A 115 -13.97 -22.55 -7.09
N LYS A 116 -13.53 -21.36 -7.48
CA LYS A 116 -14.23 -20.52 -8.48
C LYS A 116 -13.24 -20.00 -9.55
N PRO A 117 -12.46 -20.85 -10.23
CA PRO A 117 -11.40 -20.43 -11.16
C PRO A 117 -11.93 -19.45 -12.22
N ARG A 118 -11.05 -18.56 -12.69
CA ARG A 118 -11.32 -17.58 -13.76
C ARG A 118 -10.15 -17.55 -14.74
N ASP A 119 -9.97 -16.44 -15.47
CA ASP A 119 -8.79 -16.21 -16.29
C ASP A 119 -7.51 -16.07 -15.44
N GLY A 120 -6.35 -16.22 -16.08
CA GLY A 120 -5.06 -16.23 -15.41
C GLY A 120 -4.79 -14.99 -14.56
N ARG A 121 -5.11 -13.79 -15.05
CA ARG A 121 -4.89 -12.56 -14.29
C ARG A 121 -5.79 -12.51 -13.05
N ALA A 122 -7.07 -12.81 -13.20
CA ALA A 122 -8.00 -12.82 -12.07
C ALA A 122 -7.61 -13.85 -11.01
N ASN A 123 -7.09 -15.02 -11.42
CA ASN A 123 -6.58 -16.02 -10.49
C ASN A 123 -5.32 -15.54 -9.74
N TYR A 124 -4.40 -14.83 -10.41
CA TYR A 124 -3.24 -14.25 -9.74
C TYR A 124 -3.63 -13.16 -8.73
N VAL A 125 -4.62 -12.33 -9.06
CA VAL A 125 -5.16 -11.34 -8.11
C VAL A 125 -5.75 -12.01 -6.87
N ARG A 126 -6.50 -13.10 -7.05
CA ARG A 126 -7.04 -13.89 -5.93
C ARG A 126 -5.97 -14.59 -5.11
N ALA A 127 -4.98 -15.17 -5.77
CA ALA A 127 -3.84 -15.79 -5.10
C ALA A 127 -3.09 -14.76 -4.25
N ALA A 128 -2.83 -13.57 -4.81
CA ALA A 128 -2.19 -12.48 -4.08
C ALA A 128 -3.04 -11.97 -2.92
N ALA A 129 -4.37 -11.90 -3.06
CA ALA A 129 -5.27 -11.54 -1.97
C ALA A 129 -5.28 -12.57 -0.83
N LEU A 130 -5.18 -13.87 -1.15
CA LEU A 130 -5.03 -14.94 -0.15
C LEU A 130 -3.67 -14.89 0.54
N LEU A 131 -2.59 -14.58 -0.18
CA LEU A 131 -1.27 -14.37 0.44
C LEU A 131 -1.24 -13.12 1.31
N LEU A 132 -1.91 -12.04 0.92
CA LEU A 132 -2.08 -10.86 1.76
C LEU A 132 -2.81 -11.23 3.06
N ALA A 133 -3.88 -12.00 2.99
CA ALA A 133 -4.60 -12.49 4.17
C ALA A 133 -3.69 -13.32 5.11
N GLU A 134 -2.82 -14.17 4.57
CA GLU A 134 -1.85 -14.94 5.35
C GLU A 134 -0.80 -14.05 6.02
N ILE A 135 -0.25 -13.07 5.29
CA ILE A 135 0.72 -12.11 5.87
C ILE A 135 0.06 -11.35 7.02
N GLU A 136 -1.17 -10.85 6.82
CA GLU A 136 -1.93 -10.17 7.87
C GLU A 136 -2.17 -11.08 9.09
N ARG A 137 -2.43 -12.38 8.88
CA ARG A 137 -2.58 -13.38 9.94
C ARG A 137 -1.29 -13.57 10.74
N ILE A 138 -0.16 -13.71 10.05
CA ILE A 138 1.18 -13.83 10.66
C ILE A 138 1.51 -12.57 11.48
N ASP A 139 1.26 -11.38 10.91
CA ASP A 139 1.52 -10.10 11.59
C ASP A 139 0.66 -9.96 12.86
N ARG A 140 -0.63 -10.34 12.81
CA ARG A 140 -1.50 -10.36 14.01
C ARG A 140 -1.00 -11.35 15.06
N ALA A 141 -0.62 -12.56 14.66
CA ALA A 141 -0.10 -13.57 15.58
C ALA A 141 1.20 -13.10 16.26
N ALA A 142 2.09 -12.42 15.53
CA ALA A 142 3.32 -11.86 16.07
C ALA A 142 3.05 -10.76 17.11
N LEU A 143 2.04 -9.91 16.89
CA LEU A 143 1.63 -8.89 17.87
C LEU A 143 1.02 -9.48 19.14
N GLN A 144 0.27 -10.57 19.04
CA GLN A 144 -0.30 -11.28 20.20
C GLN A 144 0.75 -12.01 21.02
N GLY A 145 1.74 -12.65 20.36
CA GLY A 145 2.85 -13.33 21.04
C GLY A 145 3.88 -12.39 21.69
N ALA A 146 3.85 -11.10 21.34
CA ALA A 146 4.73 -10.07 21.90
C ALA A 146 4.16 -9.33 23.12
N GLN A 147 2.90 -9.60 23.50
CA GLN A 147 2.32 -9.09 24.75
C GLN A 147 2.81 -9.95 25.93
N PRO A 148 3.43 -9.36 26.97
CA PRO A 148 3.99 -10.08 28.11
C PRO A 148 2.95 -10.71 29.03
#